data_AF-A0A1Y2J7P3-F1
#
_entry.id   AF-A0A1Y2J7P3-F1
#
_cell.length_a   1.000
_cell.length_b   1.000
_cell.length_c   1.000
_cell.angle_alpha   90.00
_cell.angle_beta   90.00
_cell.angle_gamma   90.00
#
_symmetry.space_group_name_H-M   'P 1'
#
loop_
_entity.id
_entity.type
_entity.pdbx_description
1 polymer ?
#
loop_
_entity_poly.entity_id
_entity_poly.type
_entity_poly.pdbx_seq_one_letter_code
_entity_poly.pdbx_strand_id
1 'polypeptide(L)'
;MSSAIRFPQPDVGRAERDRLDAGAYREMEGDLRDLVNMGRIAANLAHDADGEPTVCEKRNLALFGVYHLHEMLLRFEMKYDDGDWRIGGGGPGT
;
A
#
# COMPACT_ATOMS: atom_id res chain seq x y z
N MET A 1 -52.84 14.98 20.02
CA MET A 1 -51.68 14.07 20.17
C MET A 1 -50.83 14.21 18.91
N SER A 2 -49.59 14.69 19.02
CA SER A 2 -48.72 14.94 17.87
C SER A 2 -47.79 13.75 17.63
N SER A 3 -47.91 13.09 16.48
CA SER A 3 -47.01 12.03 16.06
C SER A 3 -45.73 12.63 15.48
N ALA A 4 -44.65 12.66 16.25
CA ALA A 4 -43.33 13.01 15.74
C ALA A 4 -42.87 11.92 14.76
N ILE A 5 -42.86 12.24 13.46
CA ILE A 5 -42.20 11.41 12.43
C ILE A 5 -40.71 11.41 12.77
N ARG A 6 -40.19 10.29 13.29
CA ARG A 6 -38.75 10.10 13.44
C ARG A 6 -38.20 9.67 12.08
N PHE A 7 -37.45 10.57 11.44
CA PHE A 7 -36.64 10.20 10.29
C PHE A 7 -35.58 9.18 10.73
N PRO A 8 -35.27 8.16 9.90
CA PRO A 8 -34.18 7.25 10.21
C PRO A 8 -32.90 8.05 10.36
N GLN A 9 -32.28 7.97 11.55
CA GLN A 9 -30.98 8.56 11.80
C GLN A 9 -29.99 7.90 10.84
N PRO A 10 -29.19 8.66 10.07
CA PRO A 10 -28.13 8.07 9.29
C PRO A 10 -27.22 7.29 10.24
N ASP A 11 -26.85 6.07 9.86
CA ASP A 11 -25.99 5.21 10.66
C ASP A 11 -24.57 5.80 10.67
N VAL A 12 -24.36 6.78 11.57
CA VAL A 12 -23.13 7.57 11.68
C VAL A 12 -21.91 6.67 11.85
N GLY A 13 -22.08 5.51 12.51
CA GLY A 13 -21.02 4.52 12.69
C GLY A 13 -20.62 3.79 11.42
N ARG A 14 -21.48 3.73 10.39
CA ARG A 14 -21.14 3.17 9.08
C ARG A 14 -20.41 4.19 8.22
N ALA A 15 -20.92 5.42 8.15
CA ALA A 15 -20.29 6.50 7.37
C ALA A 15 -18.86 6.84 7.83
N GLU A 16 -18.59 6.73 9.14
CA GLU A 16 -17.25 6.95 9.68
C GLU A 16 -16.29 5.79 9.36
N ARG A 17 -16.77 4.54 9.42
CA ARG A 17 -16.00 3.36 8.98
C ARG A 17 -15.65 3.42 7.49
N ASP A 18 -16.62 3.75 6.65
CA ASP A 18 -16.42 3.88 5.20
C ASP A 18 -15.35 4.94 4.88
N ARG A 19 -15.26 6.03 5.67
CA ARG A 19 -14.21 7.06 5.52
C ARG A 19 -12.83 6.57 5.93
N LEU A 20 -12.74 5.85 7.06
CA LEU A 20 -11.48 5.28 7.54
C LEU A 20 -10.94 4.24 6.56
N ASP A 21 -11.81 3.34 6.08
CA ASP A 21 -11.47 2.37 5.04
C ASP A 21 -11.00 3.06 3.75
N ALA A 22 -11.73 4.09 3.29
CA ALA A 22 -11.32 4.86 2.11
C ALA A 22 -9.95 5.56 2.30
N GLY A 23 -9.62 5.99 3.52
CA GLY A 23 -8.30 6.51 3.87
C GLY A 23 -7.22 5.43 3.75
N ALA A 24 -7.44 4.27 4.35
CA ALA A 24 -6.51 3.15 4.30
C ALA A 24 -6.27 2.64 2.87
N TYR A 25 -7.31 2.58 2.03
CA TYR A 25 -7.18 2.22 0.61
C TYR A 25 -6.36 3.25 -0.17
N ARG A 26 -6.53 4.55 0.08
CA ARG A 26 -5.72 5.58 -0.58
C ARG A 26 -4.25 5.48 -0.21
N GLU A 27 -3.95 5.16 1.04
CA GLU A 27 -2.58 4.95 1.49
C GLU A 27 -1.95 3.72 0.81
N MET A 28 -2.68 2.60 0.76
CA MET A 28 -2.24 1.41 0.03
C MET A 28 -2.03 1.68 -1.46
N GLU A 29 -2.90 2.48 -2.10
CA GLU A 29 -2.73 2.88 -3.49
C GLU A 29 -1.44 3.71 -3.69
N GLY A 30 -1.13 4.59 -2.75
CA GLY A 30 0.12 5.35 -2.73
C GLY A 30 1.34 4.44 -2.66
N ASP A 31 1.37 3.54 -1.68
CA ASP A 31 2.48 2.60 -1.48
C ASP A 31 2.66 1.67 -2.70
N LEU A 32 1.56 1.18 -3.29
CA LEU A 32 1.60 0.40 -4.54
C LEU A 32 2.18 1.19 -5.70
N ARG A 33 1.83 2.49 -5.81
CA ARG A 33 2.37 3.36 -6.87
C ARG A 33 3.87 3.55 -6.72
N ASP A 34 4.36 3.69 -5.49
CA ASP A 34 5.79 3.80 -5.19
C ASP A 34 6.54 2.51 -5.55
N LEU A 35 5.97 1.33 -5.23
CA LEU A 35 6.52 0.05 -5.65
C LEU A 35 6.60 -0.08 -7.18
N VAL A 36 5.54 0.29 -7.89
CA VAL A 36 5.52 0.25 -9.36
C VAL A 36 6.57 1.19 -9.95
N ASN A 37 6.70 2.40 -9.39
CA ASN A 37 7.72 3.36 -9.83
C ASN A 37 9.13 2.82 -9.59
N MET A 38 9.40 2.27 -8.42
CA MET A 38 10.70 1.67 -8.11
C MET A 38 10.99 0.46 -9.01
N GLY A 39 9.97 -0.35 -9.30
CA GLY A 39 10.06 -1.47 -10.23
C GLY A 39 10.48 -1.05 -11.64
N ARG A 40 9.91 0.06 -12.14
CA ARG A 40 10.32 0.65 -13.43
C ARG A 40 11.77 1.14 -13.40
N ILE A 41 12.19 1.80 -12.33
CA ILE A 41 13.58 2.26 -12.16
C ILE A 41 14.53 1.07 -12.17
N ALA A 42 14.27 0.04 -11.36
CA ALA A 42 15.09 -1.16 -11.29
C ALA A 42 15.17 -1.89 -12.64
N ALA A 43 14.04 -1.99 -13.36
CA ALA A 43 14.00 -2.61 -14.68
C ALA A 43 14.82 -1.83 -15.72
N ASN A 44 14.71 -0.50 -15.75
CA ASN A 44 15.50 0.33 -16.65
C ASN A 44 16.99 0.21 -16.36
N LEU A 45 17.40 0.26 -15.08
CA LEU A 45 18.79 0.09 -14.69
C LEU A 45 19.33 -1.30 -15.06
N ALA A 46 18.53 -2.35 -14.88
CA ALA A 46 18.91 -3.71 -15.26
C ALA A 46 19.06 -3.85 -16.78
N HIS A 47 18.17 -3.23 -17.55
CA HIS A 47 18.25 -3.19 -19.00
C HIS A 47 19.50 -2.45 -19.50
N ASP A 48 19.80 -1.28 -18.92
CA ASP A 48 20.98 -0.46 -19.26
C ASP A 48 22.31 -1.14 -18.90
N ALA A 49 22.28 -2.10 -17.96
CA ALA A 49 23.42 -2.90 -17.55
C ALA A 49 23.56 -4.22 -18.33
N ASP A 50 22.63 -4.54 -19.23
CA ASP A 50 22.69 -5.77 -20.02
C ASP A 50 23.85 -5.74 -21.02
N GLY A 51 24.57 -6.86 -21.14
CA GLY A 51 25.77 -6.96 -21.97
C GLY A 51 27.03 -6.28 -21.43
N GLU A 52 26.98 -5.63 -20.25
CA GLU A 52 28.15 -5.01 -19.62
C GLU A 52 29.03 -6.01 -18.85
N PRO A 53 30.33 -5.74 -18.65
CA PRO A 53 31.21 -6.57 -17.83
C PRO A 53 30.70 -6.75 -16.40
N THR A 54 31.08 -7.86 -15.75
CA THR A 54 30.60 -8.24 -14.40
C THR A 54 30.96 -7.26 -13.28
N VAL A 55 31.96 -6.38 -13.47
CA VAL A 55 32.42 -5.40 -12.47
C VAL A 55 32.33 -3.98 -13.05
N CYS A 56 31.14 -3.61 -13.55
CA CYS A 56 30.84 -2.29 -14.10
C CYS A 56 29.93 -1.49 -13.15
N GLU A 57 30.12 -0.17 -13.08
CA GLU A 57 29.32 0.74 -12.25
C GLU A 57 27.82 0.64 -12.54
N LYS A 58 27.43 0.49 -13.81
CA LYS A 58 26.02 0.32 -14.22
C LYS A 58 25.39 -0.94 -13.60
N ARG A 59 26.14 -2.05 -13.57
CA ARG A 59 25.68 -3.30 -12.98
C ARG A 59 25.53 -3.19 -11.46
N ASN A 60 26.44 -2.49 -10.79
CA ASN A 60 26.31 -2.20 -9.36
C ASN A 60 25.08 -1.33 -9.08
N LEU A 61 24.81 -0.33 -9.92
CA LEU A 61 23.62 0.52 -9.80
C LEU A 61 22.32 -0.26 -10.03
N ALA A 62 22.30 -1.17 -11.01
CA ALA A 62 21.18 -2.07 -11.25
C ALA A 62 20.90 -2.98 -10.05
N LEU A 63 21.95 -3.61 -9.49
CA LEU A 63 21.83 -4.42 -8.27
C LEU A 63 21.31 -3.60 -7.08
N PHE A 64 21.80 -2.37 -6.92
CA PHE A 64 21.31 -1.45 -5.90
C PHE A 64 19.82 -1.14 -6.06
N GLY A 65 19.37 -0.89 -7.29
CA GLY A 65 17.96 -0.65 -7.60
C GLY A 65 17.08 -1.87 -7.30
N VAL A 66 17.50 -3.07 -7.69
CA VAL A 66 16.77 -4.32 -7.40
C VAL A 66 16.72 -4.58 -5.89
N TYR A 67 17.82 -4.36 -5.16
CA TYR A 67 17.84 -4.50 -3.71
C TYR A 67 16.84 -3.57 -3.02
N HIS A 68 16.76 -2.30 -3.44
CA HIS A 68 15.81 -1.35 -2.86
C HIS A 68 14.35 -1.71 -3.16
N LEU A 69 14.06 -2.19 -4.38
CA LEU A 69 12.74 -2.71 -4.71
C LEU A 69 12.36 -3.89 -3.80
N HIS A 70 13.28 -4.82 -3.56
CA HIS A 70 13.06 -5.95 -2.66
C HIS A 70 12.76 -5.49 -1.22
N GLU A 71 13.55 -4.56 -0.68
CA GLU A 71 13.30 -3.99 0.65
C GLU A 71 11.92 -3.30 0.76
N MET A 72 11.50 -2.59 -0.29
CA MET A 72 10.18 -1.96 -0.31
C MET A 72 9.06 -3.00 -0.38
N LEU A 73 9.23 -4.08 -1.14
CA LEU A 73 8.26 -5.17 -1.22
C LEU A 73 8.08 -5.86 0.15
N LEU A 74 9.18 -6.14 0.86
CA LEU A 74 9.11 -6.73 2.20
C LEU A 74 8.38 -5.82 3.19
N ARG A 75 8.65 -4.51 3.14
CA ARG A 75 7.94 -3.54 3.99
C ARG A 75 6.45 -3.45 3.66
N PHE A 76 6.11 -3.50 2.37
CA PHE A 76 4.73 -3.51 1.92
C PHE A 76 4.01 -4.76 2.40
N GLU A 77 4.62 -5.93 2.23
CA GLU A 77 4.10 -7.20 2.75
C GLU A 77 3.90 -7.11 4.27
N MET A 78 4.93 -6.76 5.04
CA MET A 78 4.82 -6.59 6.50
C MET A 78 3.72 -5.61 6.92
N LYS A 79 3.50 -4.53 6.16
CA LYS A 79 2.48 -3.52 6.46
C LYS A 79 1.05 -4.03 6.22
N TYR A 80 0.85 -4.94 5.27
CA TYR A 80 -0.47 -5.31 4.78
C TYR A 80 -0.84 -6.80 4.94
N ASP A 81 0.10 -7.66 5.33
CA ASP A 81 -0.11 -9.12 5.50
C ASP A 81 -0.98 -9.44 6.72
N ASP A 82 -0.86 -8.69 7.81
CA ASP A 82 -1.60 -8.95 9.06
C ASP A 82 -3.11 -8.60 8.98
N GLY A 83 -3.60 -8.09 7.84
CA GLY A 83 -5.02 -7.72 7.67
C GLY A 83 -5.51 -6.54 8.54
N ASP A 84 -4.64 -6.01 9.40
CA ASP A 84 -4.90 -4.94 10.37
C ASP A 84 -4.98 -3.54 9.73
N TRP A 85 -4.66 -3.44 8.44
CA TRP A 85 -4.89 -2.23 7.64
C TRP A 85 -6.39 -1.93 7.43
N ARG A 86 -7.30 -2.88 7.71
CA ARG A 86 -8.74 -2.65 7.74
C ARG A 86 -9.13 -2.07 9.09
N ILE A 87 -9.34 -0.76 9.16
CA ILE A 87 -9.84 -0.10 10.38
C ILE A 87 -11.34 -0.41 10.54
N GLY A 88 -11.61 -1.61 11.07
CA GLY A 88 -12.96 -2.13 11.26
C GLY A 88 -13.08 -3.43 12.06
N GLY A 89 -11.96 -4.00 12.53
CA GLY A 89 -11.92 -5.16 13.44
C GLY A 89 -12.41 -4.87 14.86
N GLY A 90 -13.48 -4.09 15.01
CA GLY A 90 -14.21 -3.96 16.27
C GLY A 90 -15.10 -5.19 16.46
N GLY A 91 -14.54 -6.27 17.01
CA GLY A 91 -15.28 -7.37 17.60
C GLY A 91 -14.68 -7.73 18.96
N PRO A 92 -15.37 -7.52 20.09
CA PRO A 92 -14.92 -8.01 21.39
C PRO A 92 -15.13 -9.53 21.41
N GLY A 93 -14.04 -10.27 21.59
CA GLY A 93 -14.04 -11.72 21.51
C GLY A 93 -12.97 -12.39 22.37
N THR A 94 -12.72 -11.87 23.57
CA THR A 94 -12.24 -12.61 24.75
C THR A 94 -12.84 -11.99 26.00
#